data_AF-A0A8H5D584-F1
#
_entry.id   AF-A0A8H5D584-F1
#
_cell.length_a   1.000
_cell.length_b   1.000
_cell.length_c   1.000
_cell.angle_alpha   90.00
_cell.angle_beta   90.00
_cell.angle_gamma   90.00
#
_symmetry.space_group_name_H-M   'P 1'
#
loop_
_entity.id
_entity.type
_entity.pdbx_description
1 polymer ?
#
loop_
_entity_poly.entity_id
_entity_poly.type
_entity_poly.pdbx_seq_one_letter_code
_entity_poly.pdbx_strand_id
1 'polypeptide(L)'
;MSFVTGITINCNKERCNGGGIFRPVQVDAQHPIHQHGVVAPVSKLVDLPLLVYRHPSKEVADMSLGNEIAETLMVDKDGKAANDFTSQPGSVTIVRKDGKPLTRPAIEAIWMFNDYFLEQLEEDKRVAEQLLNRNDFDHFCEDYKEDRLLQGHIAFARLELPL
;
A
#
# COMPACT_ATOMS: atom_id res chain seq x y z
N MET A 1 -9.54 -20.74 13.98
CA MET A 1 -8.49 -20.33 13.03
C MET A 1 -8.56 -18.82 12.93
N SER A 2 -7.49 -18.10 13.22
CA SER A 2 -7.45 -16.64 13.13
C SER A 2 -7.17 -16.23 11.69
N PHE A 3 -8.04 -15.39 11.11
CA PHE A 3 -7.84 -14.76 9.82
C PHE A 3 -7.65 -13.26 10.03
N VAL A 4 -6.87 -12.62 9.17
CA VAL A 4 -6.77 -11.17 9.09
C VAL A 4 -7.30 -10.69 7.74
N THR A 5 -7.98 -9.54 7.73
CA THR A 5 -8.43 -8.93 6.48
C THR A 5 -7.27 -8.15 5.87
N GLY A 6 -6.85 -8.56 4.68
CA GLY A 6 -5.86 -7.87 3.85
C GLY A 6 -6.46 -7.34 2.55
N ILE A 7 -5.59 -6.77 1.73
CA ILE A 7 -5.92 -6.31 0.36
C ILE A 7 -4.98 -6.97 -0.64
N THR A 8 -5.53 -7.56 -1.69
CA THR A 8 -4.79 -7.80 -2.94
C THR A 8 -4.85 -6.54 -3.80
N ILE A 9 -3.68 -6.03 -4.20
CA ILE A 9 -3.55 -5.01 -5.24
C ILE A 9 -3.24 -5.74 -6.53
N ASN A 10 -4.21 -5.76 -7.43
CA ASN A 10 -4.08 -6.45 -8.71
C ASN A 10 -3.12 -5.68 -9.64
N CYS A 11 -2.33 -6.39 -10.44
CA CYS A 11 -1.55 -5.80 -11.53
C CYS A 11 -2.43 -5.44 -12.74
N ASN A 12 -1.84 -4.75 -13.74
CA ASN A 12 -2.55 -4.28 -14.92
C ASN A 12 -3.28 -5.41 -15.67
N LYS A 13 -2.70 -6.59 -15.80
CA LYS A 13 -3.30 -7.78 -16.46
C LYS A 13 -4.64 -8.15 -15.82
N GLU A 14 -4.64 -8.26 -14.50
CA GLU A 14 -5.85 -8.61 -13.74
C GLU A 14 -6.87 -7.47 -13.71
N ARG A 15 -6.42 -6.21 -13.67
CA ARG A 15 -7.29 -5.04 -13.79
C ARG A 15 -8.01 -5.02 -15.14
N CYS A 16 -7.28 -5.24 -16.24
CA CYS A 16 -7.84 -5.32 -17.59
C CYS A 16 -8.84 -6.48 -17.74
N ASN A 17 -8.67 -7.56 -16.97
CA ASN A 17 -9.60 -8.68 -16.90
C ASN A 17 -10.79 -8.46 -15.94
N GLY A 18 -10.97 -7.24 -15.42
CA GLY A 18 -12.12 -6.87 -14.57
C GLY A 18 -11.93 -7.12 -13.07
N GLY A 19 -10.72 -7.45 -12.60
CA GLY A 19 -10.44 -7.75 -11.19
C GLY A 19 -10.56 -6.56 -10.23
N GLY A 20 -10.69 -5.33 -10.75
CA GLY A 20 -10.59 -4.09 -9.97
C GLY A 20 -9.18 -3.84 -9.44
N ILE A 21 -8.96 -2.70 -8.79
CA ILE A 21 -7.64 -2.31 -8.24
C ILE A 21 -7.41 -3.01 -6.89
N PHE A 22 -8.31 -2.76 -5.93
CA PHE A 22 -8.23 -3.28 -4.57
C PHE A 22 -9.24 -4.41 -4.34
N ARG A 23 -8.77 -5.61 -4.02
CA ARG A 23 -9.60 -6.76 -3.68
C ARG A 23 -9.39 -7.17 -2.21
N PRO A 24 -10.41 -7.09 -1.34
CA PRO A 24 -10.33 -7.62 0.01
C PRO A 24 -10.06 -9.13 -0.02
N VAL A 25 -9.18 -9.58 0.86
CA VAL A 25 -8.82 -11.00 0.98
C VAL A 25 -8.73 -11.38 2.45
N GLN A 26 -9.19 -12.58 2.78
CA GLN A 26 -8.97 -13.18 4.09
C GLN A 26 -7.65 -13.93 4.05
N VAL A 27 -6.72 -13.56 4.92
CA VAL A 27 -5.39 -14.15 5.03
C VAL A 27 -5.36 -15.01 6.27
N ASP A 28 -5.20 -16.32 6.07
CA ASP A 28 -5.06 -17.25 7.18
C ASP A 28 -3.63 -17.29 7.73
N ALA A 29 -3.46 -17.89 8.91
CA ALA A 29 -2.18 -17.99 9.59
C ALA A 29 -1.10 -18.81 8.85
N GLN A 30 -1.47 -19.63 7.86
CA GLN A 30 -0.55 -20.42 7.03
C GLN A 30 -0.17 -19.69 5.73
N HIS A 31 -0.78 -18.53 5.46
CA HIS A 31 -0.51 -17.79 4.24
C HIS A 31 0.98 -17.38 4.16
N PRO A 32 1.64 -17.54 2.99
CA PRO A 32 3.08 -17.28 2.84
C PRO A 32 3.56 -15.88 3.24
N ILE A 33 2.66 -14.89 3.24
CA ILE A 33 2.94 -13.50 3.67
C ILE A 33 3.54 -13.39 5.07
N HIS A 34 3.21 -14.32 5.98
CA HIS A 34 3.73 -14.28 7.35
C HIS A 34 5.20 -14.71 7.44
N GLN A 35 5.71 -15.41 6.44
CA GLN A 35 7.09 -15.91 6.38
C GLN A 35 7.93 -15.19 5.33
N HIS A 36 7.32 -14.86 4.18
CA HIS A 36 8.00 -14.30 3.00
C HIS A 36 7.54 -12.88 2.66
N GLY A 37 6.62 -12.31 3.44
CA GLY A 37 6.21 -10.93 3.27
C GLY A 37 7.33 -9.96 3.65
N VAL A 38 7.48 -8.89 2.88
CA VAL A 38 8.45 -7.82 3.12
C VAL A 38 7.72 -6.65 3.75
N VAL A 39 8.34 -5.99 4.74
CA VAL A 39 7.75 -4.78 5.32
C VAL A 39 7.96 -3.60 4.39
N ALA A 40 6.88 -2.89 4.05
CA ALA A 40 6.94 -1.65 3.26
C ALA A 40 7.82 -0.59 3.97
N PRO A 41 8.86 -0.04 3.32
CA PRO A 41 9.87 0.76 4.01
C PRO A 41 9.32 2.04 4.63
N VAL A 42 8.61 2.87 3.86
CA VAL A 42 7.98 4.11 4.38
C VAL A 42 6.95 3.79 5.47
N SER A 43 6.15 2.74 5.30
CA SER A 43 5.16 2.35 6.31
C SER A 43 5.79 1.99 7.66
N LYS A 44 7.03 1.48 7.66
CA LYS A 44 7.79 1.25 8.89
C LYS A 44 8.21 2.56 9.57
N LEU A 45 8.52 3.61 8.80
CA LEU A 45 8.98 4.90 9.33
C LEU A 45 7.85 5.71 9.98
N VAL A 46 6.61 5.53 9.50
CA VAL A 46 5.41 6.16 10.07
C VAL A 46 4.68 5.28 11.10
N ASP A 47 5.36 4.27 11.66
CA ASP A 47 4.82 3.35 12.67
C ASP A 47 3.52 2.61 12.25
N LEU A 48 3.36 2.31 10.96
CA LEU A 48 2.26 1.51 10.42
C LEU A 48 2.79 0.34 9.58
N PRO A 49 3.50 -0.66 10.16
CA PRO A 49 4.16 -1.69 9.37
C PRO A 49 3.18 -2.54 8.55
N LEU A 50 3.26 -2.39 7.22
CA LEU A 50 2.55 -3.24 6.25
C LEU A 50 3.45 -4.37 5.78
N LEU A 51 2.96 -5.61 5.83
CA LEU A 51 3.58 -6.75 5.17
C LEU A 51 3.04 -6.84 3.74
N VAL A 52 3.93 -6.89 2.77
CA VAL A 52 3.63 -7.00 1.34
C VAL A 52 4.19 -8.33 0.83
N TYR A 53 3.32 -9.15 0.26
CA TYR A 53 3.68 -10.42 -0.36
C TYR A 53 3.44 -10.33 -1.86
N ARG A 54 4.53 -10.43 -2.62
CA ARG A 54 4.50 -10.55 -4.07
C ARG A 54 4.04 -11.94 -4.48
N HIS A 55 3.04 -12.02 -5.36
CA HIS A 55 2.58 -13.32 -5.86
C HIS A 55 3.61 -13.90 -6.84
N PRO A 56 3.91 -15.20 -6.78
CA PRO A 56 4.81 -15.83 -7.74
C PRO A 56 4.27 -15.70 -9.17
N SER A 57 5.07 -15.14 -10.08
CA SER A 57 4.78 -15.14 -11.52
C SER A 57 5.69 -16.12 -12.25
N LYS A 58 5.11 -16.85 -13.21
CA LYS A 58 5.86 -17.74 -14.11
C LYS A 58 6.35 -17.02 -15.37
N GLU A 59 5.86 -15.81 -15.61
CA GLU A 59 6.13 -15.05 -16.83
C GLU A 59 7.27 -14.07 -16.55
N VAL A 60 8.41 -14.31 -17.19
CA VAL A 60 9.56 -13.38 -17.14
C VAL A 60 9.28 -12.25 -18.14
N ALA A 61 9.24 -11.01 -17.65
CA ALA A 61 9.11 -9.79 -18.45
C ALA A 61 7.77 -9.57 -19.18
N ASP A 62 6.63 -9.85 -18.54
CA ASP A 62 5.31 -9.44 -19.04
C ASP A 62 4.94 -8.03 -18.53
N MET A 63 4.98 -7.02 -19.42
CA MET A 63 4.62 -5.63 -19.10
C MET A 63 3.20 -5.47 -18.52
N SER A 64 2.30 -6.41 -18.79
CA SER A 64 0.97 -6.41 -18.19
C SER A 64 0.99 -6.73 -16.69
N LEU A 65 2.11 -7.21 -16.14
CA LEU A 65 2.31 -7.39 -14.70
C LEU A 65 2.74 -6.11 -13.99
N GLY A 66 2.80 -4.97 -14.67
CA GLY A 66 3.02 -3.65 -14.05
C GLY A 66 2.01 -3.39 -12.92
N ASN A 67 2.50 -2.87 -11.80
CA ASN A 67 1.69 -2.56 -10.63
C ASN A 67 2.28 -1.38 -9.87
N GLU A 68 2.17 -0.20 -10.48
CA GLU A 68 2.70 1.07 -9.97
C GLU A 68 2.33 1.33 -8.50
N ILE A 69 1.09 1.03 -8.09
CA ILE A 69 0.66 1.17 -6.70
C ILE A 69 1.53 0.33 -5.74
N ALA A 70 1.85 -0.92 -6.11
CA ALA A 70 2.71 -1.77 -5.31
C ALA A 70 4.18 -1.27 -5.32
N GLU A 71 4.61 -0.67 -6.42
CA GLU A 71 5.94 -0.04 -6.54
C GLU A 71 6.05 1.16 -5.62
N THR A 72 5.08 2.07 -5.66
CA THR A 72 4.95 3.25 -4.80
C THR A 72 4.91 2.88 -3.32
N LEU A 73 4.14 1.84 -2.94
CA LEU A 73 4.08 1.38 -1.54
C LEU A 73 5.40 0.77 -1.03
N MET A 74 6.28 0.36 -1.93
CA MET A 74 7.55 -0.31 -1.62
C MET A 74 8.77 0.58 -1.81
N VAL A 75 8.59 1.90 -1.94
CA VAL A 75 9.69 2.86 -1.97
C VAL A 75 10.36 2.98 -0.61
N ASP A 76 11.67 3.22 -0.63
CA ASP A 76 12.44 3.66 0.52
C ASP A 76 12.39 5.18 0.70
N LYS A 77 13.06 5.66 1.75
CA LYS A 77 13.15 7.10 2.08
C LYS A 77 13.89 7.94 1.02
N ASP A 78 14.58 7.29 0.08
CA ASP A 78 15.27 7.94 -1.03
C ASP A 78 14.46 7.81 -2.34
N GLY A 79 13.20 7.38 -2.25
CA GLY A 79 12.26 7.27 -3.37
C GLY A 79 12.49 6.05 -4.25
N LYS A 80 13.30 5.08 -3.81
CA LYS A 80 13.64 3.90 -4.62
C LYS A 80 12.78 2.72 -4.21
N ALA A 81 12.03 2.16 -5.16
CA ALA A 81 11.30 0.91 -4.92
C ALA A 81 12.28 -0.24 -4.60
N ALA A 82 11.89 -1.11 -3.68
CA ALA A 82 12.65 -2.31 -3.37
C ALA A 82 12.88 -3.17 -4.63
N ASN A 83 14.07 -3.78 -4.74
CA ASN A 83 14.51 -4.48 -5.97
C ASN A 83 13.49 -5.50 -6.54
N ASP A 84 12.73 -6.16 -5.68
CA ASP A 84 11.73 -7.16 -6.11
C ASP A 84 10.44 -6.54 -6.68
N PHE A 85 10.32 -5.21 -6.63
CA PHE A 85 9.15 -4.44 -7.06
C PHE A 85 9.46 -3.51 -8.25
N THR A 86 10.72 -3.18 -8.55
CA THR A 86 11.09 -2.26 -9.64
C THR A 86 10.86 -2.78 -11.07
N SER A 87 10.54 -4.07 -11.23
CA SER A 87 10.35 -4.69 -12.54
C SER A 87 9.13 -5.61 -12.55
N GLN A 88 7.95 -5.00 -12.73
CA GLN A 88 6.68 -5.70 -12.87
C GLN A 88 6.38 -6.57 -11.63
N PRO A 89 5.94 -5.95 -10.52
CA PRO A 89 5.68 -6.67 -9.28
C PRO A 89 4.66 -7.79 -9.46
N GLY A 90 3.78 -7.68 -10.46
CA GLY A 90 2.58 -8.49 -10.51
C GLY A 90 1.65 -8.09 -9.38
N SER A 91 0.72 -8.98 -9.06
CA SER A 91 -0.23 -8.73 -7.97
C SER A 91 0.40 -9.00 -6.62
N VAL A 92 -0.02 -8.23 -5.62
CA VAL A 92 0.54 -8.31 -4.27
C VAL A 92 -0.59 -8.44 -3.26
N THR A 93 -0.38 -9.22 -2.20
CA THR A 93 -1.25 -9.23 -1.02
C THR A 93 -0.59 -8.41 0.08
N ILE A 94 -1.37 -7.57 0.74
CA ILE A 94 -0.93 -6.69 1.81
C ILE A 94 -1.77 -6.93 3.05
N VAL A 95 -1.10 -7.03 4.20
CA VAL A 95 -1.73 -7.07 5.53
C VAL A 95 -1.02 -6.13 6.48
N ARG A 96 -1.72 -5.65 7.49
CA ARG A 96 -1.07 -4.95 8.61
C ARG A 96 -0.38 -5.96 9.52
N LYS A 97 0.85 -5.64 9.93
CA LYS A 97 1.63 -6.53 10.81
C LYS A 97 1.05 -6.61 12.23
N ASP A 98 0.29 -5.61 12.66
CA ASP A 98 -0.43 -5.59 13.94
C ASP A 98 -1.72 -6.44 13.95
N GLY A 99 -2.09 -7.04 12.81
CA GLY A 99 -3.27 -7.90 12.67
C GLY A 99 -4.60 -7.17 12.57
N LYS A 100 -4.61 -5.83 12.60
CA LYS A 100 -5.84 -5.07 12.37
C LYS A 100 -6.29 -5.20 10.90
N PRO A 101 -7.59 -5.10 10.61
CA PRO A 101 -8.10 -5.14 9.24
C PRO A 101 -7.51 -4.02 8.37
N LEU A 102 -7.08 -4.38 7.15
CA LEU A 102 -6.75 -3.43 6.11
C LEU A 102 -7.93 -3.30 5.14
N THR A 103 -8.55 -2.12 5.10
CA THR A 103 -9.70 -1.84 4.23
C THR A 103 -9.24 -1.19 2.92
N ARG A 104 -10.14 -1.11 1.93
CA ARG A 104 -9.86 -0.41 0.66
C ARG A 104 -9.54 1.08 0.87
N PRO A 105 -10.32 1.87 1.64
CA PRO A 105 -9.97 3.26 1.88
C PRO A 105 -8.66 3.42 2.64
N ALA A 106 -8.34 2.51 3.57
CA ALA A 106 -7.09 2.55 4.31
C ALA A 106 -5.86 2.35 3.40
N ILE A 107 -5.87 1.33 2.54
CA ILE A 107 -4.73 1.12 1.63
C ILE A 107 -4.62 2.22 0.57
N GLU A 108 -5.74 2.82 0.15
CA GLU A 108 -5.74 3.97 -0.75
C GLU A 108 -5.09 5.19 -0.08
N ALA A 109 -5.48 5.52 1.15
CA ALA A 109 -4.87 6.62 1.91
C ALA A 109 -3.36 6.40 2.12
N ILE A 110 -2.94 5.17 2.45
CA ILE A 110 -1.51 4.85 2.61
C ILE A 110 -0.78 4.98 1.27
N TRP A 111 -1.36 4.52 0.16
CA TRP A 111 -0.77 4.69 -1.16
C TRP A 111 -0.60 6.17 -1.50
N MET A 112 -1.64 6.99 -1.32
CA MET A 112 -1.56 8.43 -1.60
C MET A 112 -0.58 9.16 -0.69
N PHE A 113 -0.38 8.72 0.53
CA PHE A 113 0.68 9.28 1.38
C PHE A 113 2.07 9.02 0.80
N ASN A 114 2.31 7.81 0.26
CA ASN A 114 3.59 7.50 -0.38
C ASN A 114 3.78 8.32 -1.66
N ASP A 115 2.71 8.51 -2.44
CA ASP A 115 2.69 9.35 -3.63
C ASP A 115 3.03 10.81 -3.29
N TYR A 116 2.34 11.39 -2.30
CA TYR A 116 2.63 12.72 -1.78
C TYR A 116 4.06 12.86 -1.24
N PHE A 117 4.56 11.85 -0.52
CA PHE A 117 5.94 11.82 -0.06
C PHE A 117 6.95 11.88 -1.23
N LEU A 118 6.68 11.16 -2.33
CA LEU A 118 7.54 11.18 -3.51
C LEU A 118 7.52 12.54 -4.21
N GLU A 119 6.35 13.16 -4.35
CA GLU A 119 6.23 14.52 -4.89
C GLU A 119 7.08 15.51 -4.07
N GLN A 120 6.96 15.46 -2.74
CA GLN A 120 7.76 16.30 -1.84
C GLN A 120 9.25 15.98 -1.91
N LEU A 121 9.63 14.73 -2.16
CA LEU A 121 11.03 14.33 -2.28
C LEU A 121 11.68 14.91 -3.54
N GLU A 122 10.92 15.04 -4.64
CA GLU A 122 11.36 15.70 -5.88
C GLU A 122 11.52 17.21 -5.71
N GLU A 123 10.66 17.84 -4.91
CA GLU A 123 10.67 19.28 -4.64
C GLU A 123 11.72 19.70 -3.59
N ASP A 124 11.65 19.12 -2.39
CA ASP A 124 12.57 19.37 -1.28
C ASP A 124 12.69 18.14 -0.37
N LYS A 125 13.83 17.45 -0.48
CA LYS A 125 14.16 16.28 0.34
C LYS A 125 14.01 16.52 1.85
N ARG A 126 14.28 17.73 2.37
CA ARG A 126 14.15 18.01 3.81
C ARG A 126 12.70 18.00 4.26
N VAL A 127 11.80 18.53 3.43
CA VAL A 127 10.36 18.51 3.70
C VAL A 127 9.85 17.08 3.66
N ALA A 128 10.25 16.30 2.63
CA ALA A 128 9.89 14.90 2.52
C ALA A 128 10.33 14.07 3.74
N GLU A 129 11.56 14.27 4.21
CA GLU A 129 12.08 13.56 5.40
C GLU A 129 11.31 13.94 6.68
N GLN A 130 10.77 15.16 6.78
CA GLN A 130 9.95 15.56 7.92
C GLN A 130 8.61 14.82 7.96
N LEU A 131 8.02 14.50 6.80
CA LEU A 131 6.76 13.76 6.71
C LEU A 131 6.84 12.32 7.25
N LEU A 132 8.05 11.74 7.32
CA LEU A 132 8.27 10.33 7.68
C LEU A 132 8.18 10.09 9.19
N ASN A 133 7.07 10.51 9.80
CA ASN A 133 6.73 10.22 11.20
C ASN A 133 5.23 9.99 11.35
N ARG A 134 4.83 9.44 12.51
CA ARG A 134 3.46 9.06 12.77
C ARG A 134 2.47 10.23 12.75
N ASN A 135 2.85 11.39 13.28
CA ASN A 135 1.94 12.53 13.40
C ASN A 135 1.59 13.10 12.03
N ASP A 136 2.57 13.34 11.16
CA ASP A 136 2.32 13.89 9.83
C ASP A 136 1.56 12.90 8.94
N PHE A 137 1.82 11.60 9.10
CA PHE A 137 1.03 10.56 8.44
C PHE A 137 -0.44 10.55 8.88
N ASP A 138 -0.70 10.67 10.19
CA ASP A 138 -2.07 10.71 10.72
C ASP A 138 -2.82 11.96 10.24
N HIS A 139 -2.20 13.14 10.27
CA HIS A 139 -2.79 14.38 9.73
C HIS A 139 -3.09 14.26 8.24
N PHE A 140 -2.16 13.72 7.44
CA PHE A 140 -2.40 13.45 6.02
C PHE A 140 -3.62 12.55 5.82
N CYS A 141 -3.77 11.50 6.63
CA CYS A 141 -4.90 10.59 6.50
C CYS A 141 -6.23 11.26 6.88
N GLU A 142 -6.23 12.18 7.84
CA GLU A 142 -7.39 12.99 8.21
C GLU A 142 -7.80 13.91 7.05
N ASP A 143 -6.88 14.72 6.55
CA ASP A 143 -7.10 15.64 5.42
C ASP A 143 -7.58 14.88 4.18
N TYR A 144 -6.90 13.77 3.85
CA TYR A 144 -7.25 12.94 2.70
C TYR A 144 -8.65 12.33 2.83
N LYS A 145 -9.04 11.89 4.04
CA LYS A 145 -10.39 11.37 4.30
C LYS A 145 -11.44 12.46 4.10
N GLU A 146 -11.19 13.67 4.59
CA GLU A 146 -12.11 14.81 4.43
C GLU A 146 -12.28 15.18 2.95
N ASP A 147 -11.18 15.29 2.21
CA ASP A 147 -11.20 15.56 0.76
C ASP A 147 -12.00 14.51 -0.02
N ARG A 148 -11.78 13.23 0.30
CA ARG A 148 -12.53 12.13 -0.32
C ARG A 148 -14.02 12.19 -0.01
N LEU A 149 -14.40 12.58 1.20
CA LEU A 149 -15.81 12.77 1.57
C LEU A 149 -16.44 13.96 0.83
N LEU A 150 -15.72 15.08 0.70
CA LEU A 150 -16.17 16.25 -0.07
C LEU A 150 -16.36 15.92 -1.56
N GLN A 151 -15.53 15.04 -2.11
CA GLN A 151 -15.65 14.52 -3.47
C GLN A 151 -16.75 13.44 -3.64
N GLY A 152 -17.45 13.07 -2.56
CA GLY A 152 -18.57 12.12 -2.60
C GLY A 152 -18.18 10.64 -2.48
N HIS A 153 -16.93 10.33 -2.11
CA HIS A 153 -16.48 8.94 -1.89
C HIS A 153 -16.95 8.41 -0.53
N ILE A 154 -18.22 8.03 -0.44
CA ILE A 154 -18.87 7.57 0.81
C ILE A 154 -18.20 6.36 1.49
N ALA A 155 -17.36 5.60 0.79
CA ALA A 155 -16.60 4.50 1.37
C ALA A 155 -15.64 4.99 2.48
N PHE A 156 -15.14 6.22 2.38
CA PHE A 156 -14.27 6.85 3.36
C PHE A 156 -15.00 7.24 4.65
N ALA A 157 -16.34 7.29 4.66
CA ALA A 157 -17.10 7.57 5.88
C ALA A 157 -16.90 6.49 6.97
N ARG A 158 -16.53 5.27 6.54
CA ARG A 158 -16.26 4.13 7.43
C ARG A 158 -14.76 3.92 7.71
N LEU A 159 -13.90 4.83 7.24
CA LEU A 159 -12.48 4.77 7.54
C LEU A 159 -12.24 5.20 8.98
N GLU A 160 -11.77 4.28 9.82
CA GLU A 160 -11.38 4.56 11.21
C GLU A 160 -9.97 5.14 11.23
N LEU A 161 -9.80 6.28 11.92
CA LEU A 161 -8.52 6.97 12.12
C LEU A 161 -8.28 7.12 13.64
N PRO A 162 -7.02 7.16 14.11
CA PRO A 162 -5.80 6.96 13.33
C PRO A 162 -5.69 5.49 12.86
N LEU A 163 -5.04 5.26 11.71
CA LEU A 163 -4.93 3.92 11.11
C LEU A 163 -4.19 2.96 12.04
#